data_AF-A0A7X6NHF6-F1
#
_entry.id   AF-A0A7X6NHF6-F1
#
_cell.length_a   1.000
_cell.length_b   1.000
_cell.length_c   1.000
_cell.angle_alpha   90.00
_cell.angle_beta   90.00
_cell.angle_gamma   90.00
#
_symmetry.space_group_name_H-M   'P 1'
#
loop_
_entity.id
_entity.type
_entity.pdbx_description
1 polymer ?
#
loop_
_entity_poly.entity_id
_entity_poly.type
_entity_poly.pdbx_seq_one_letter_code
_entity_poly.pdbx_strand_id
1 'polypeptide(L)'
;MNDVQRKISIKSIIESFKKNKSADEEMFKNIENAKREWEDAKNIFENVSHPDLVDYAIYKVEAAEQKYIYLLKQFKSNNLT
;
A
#
# COMPACT_ATOMS: atom_id res chain seq x y z
N MET A 1 5.99 -31.67 30.00
CA MET A 1 5.89 -30.35 29.35
C MET A 1 4.92 -29.50 30.17
N ASN A 2 5.34 -28.33 30.66
CA ASN A 2 4.60 -27.55 31.65
C ASN A 2 3.48 -26.70 31.00
N ASP A 3 2.31 -26.63 31.63
CA ASP A 3 1.15 -25.87 31.14
C ASP A 3 1.41 -24.37 30.98
N VAL A 4 2.33 -23.83 31.80
CA VAL A 4 2.80 -22.44 31.72
C VAL A 4 3.59 -22.19 30.43
N GLN A 5 4.48 -23.11 30.05
CA GLN A 5 5.25 -23.02 28.81
C GLN A 5 4.33 -23.02 27.58
N ARG A 6 3.28 -23.86 27.61
CA ARG A 6 2.28 -23.95 26.53
C ARG A 6 1.47 -22.66 26.38
N LYS A 7 1.03 -22.05 27.48
CA LYS A 7 0.31 -20.76 27.47
C LYS A 7 1.18 -19.61 26.93
N ILE A 8 2.45 -19.55 27.30
CA ILE A 8 3.39 -18.53 26.81
C ILE A 8 3.58 -18.65 25.29
N SER A 9 3.77 -19.88 24.79
CA SER A 9 3.96 -20.12 23.36
C SER A 9 2.72 -19.76 22.52
N ILE A 10 1.51 -19.95 23.06
CA ILE A 10 0.27 -19.55 22.37
C ILE A 10 0.14 -18.02 22.34
N LYS A 11 0.49 -17.34 23.43
CA LYS A 11 0.43 -15.87 23.51
C LYS A 11 1.32 -15.20 22.45
N SER A 12 2.57 -15.68 22.28
CA SER A 12 3.49 -15.14 21.27
C SER A 12 3.00 -15.36 19.84
N ILE A 13 2.32 -16.50 19.59
CA ILE A 13 1.70 -16.78 18.29
C ILE A 13 0.54 -15.81 18.04
N ILE A 14 -0.34 -15.59 19.03
CA ILE A 14 -1.46 -14.64 18.89
C ILE A 14 -0.95 -13.20 18.64
N GLU A 15 0.11 -12.79 19.33
CA GLU A 15 0.73 -11.47 19.14
C GLU A 15 1.33 -11.31 17.74
N SER A 16 2.00 -12.34 17.18
CA SER A 16 2.52 -12.29 15.81
C SER A 16 1.42 -12.25 14.77
N PHE A 17 0.35 -13.04 14.93
CA PHE A 17 -0.83 -12.99 14.05
C PHE A 17 -1.50 -11.61 14.06
N LYS A 18 -1.68 -11.01 15.24
CA LYS A 18 -2.27 -9.67 15.35
C LYS A 18 -1.41 -8.61 14.66
N LYS A 19 -0.08 -8.71 14.80
CA LYS A 19 0.87 -7.81 14.15
C LYS A 19 0.83 -7.94 12.63
N ASN A 20 0.79 -9.15 12.09
CA ASN A 20 0.70 -9.38 10.65
C ASN A 20 -0.59 -8.80 10.07
N LYS A 21 -1.74 -9.05 10.72
CA LYS A 21 -3.02 -8.48 10.30
C LYS A 21 -3.00 -6.95 10.25
N SER A 22 -2.38 -6.28 11.23
CA SER A 22 -2.26 -4.81 11.21
C SER A 22 -1.36 -4.30 10.08
N ALA A 23 -0.30 -5.04 9.75
CA ALA A 23 0.60 -4.69 8.65
C ALA A 23 -0.11 -4.83 7.29
N ASP A 24 -0.92 -5.89 7.11
CA ASP A 24 -1.70 -6.09 5.90
C ASP A 24 -2.76 -5.01 5.70
N GLU A 25 -3.43 -4.59 6.79
CA GLU A 25 -4.40 -3.49 6.76
C GLU A 25 -3.75 -2.15 6.39
N GLU A 26 -2.57 -1.86 6.95
CA GLU A 26 -1.79 -0.67 6.59
C GLU A 26 -1.33 -0.70 5.13
N MET A 27 -0.86 -1.86 4.66
CA MET A 27 -0.43 -2.05 3.28
C MET A 27 -1.59 -1.86 2.29
N PHE A 28 -2.76 -2.41 2.60
CA PHE A 28 -3.97 -2.23 1.80
C PHE A 28 -4.37 -0.75 1.72
N LYS A 29 -4.39 -0.06 2.86
CA LYS A 29 -4.67 1.38 2.92
C LYS A 29 -3.69 2.19 2.06
N ASN A 30 -2.42 1.84 2.05
CA ASN A 30 -1.40 2.51 1.23
C ASN A 30 -1.63 2.29 -0.27
N ILE A 31 -2.07 1.09 -0.68
CA ILE A 31 -2.45 0.79 -2.06
C ILE A 31 -3.66 1.61 -2.49
N GLU A 32 -4.71 1.68 -1.66
CA GLU A 32 -5.89 2.50 -1.96
C GLU A 32 -5.56 3.99 -2.06
N ASN A 33 -4.70 4.48 -1.17
CA ASN A 33 -4.22 5.87 -1.24
C ASN A 33 -3.46 6.14 -2.54
N ALA A 34 -2.54 5.27 -2.94
CA ALA A 34 -1.80 5.43 -4.20
C ALA A 34 -2.72 5.37 -5.42
N LYS A 35 -3.77 4.52 -5.38
CA LYS A 35 -4.79 4.49 -6.43
C LYS A 35 -5.56 5.81 -6.53
N ARG A 36 -6.00 6.37 -5.40
CA ARG A 36 -6.66 7.68 -5.37
C ARG A 36 -5.77 8.80 -5.87
N GLU A 37 -4.50 8.82 -5.44
CA GLU A 37 -3.51 9.79 -5.93
C GLU A 37 -3.35 9.70 -7.46
N TRP A 38 -3.36 8.50 -8.02
CA TRP A 38 -3.29 8.30 -9.47
C TRP A 38 -4.56 8.78 -10.19
N GLU A 39 -5.74 8.50 -9.65
CA GLU A 39 -7.01 9.03 -10.15
C GLU A 39 -7.04 10.56 -10.12
N ASP A 40 -6.61 11.17 -9.02
CA ASP A 40 -6.50 12.63 -8.88
C ASP A 40 -5.50 13.23 -9.87
N ALA A 41 -4.35 12.58 -10.08
CA ALA A 41 -3.37 13.03 -11.05
C ALA A 41 -3.90 13.00 -12.49
N LYS A 42 -4.67 11.96 -12.85
CA LYS A 42 -5.35 11.89 -14.16
C LYS A 42 -6.36 13.01 -14.30
N ASN A 43 -7.16 13.27 -13.27
CA ASN A 43 -8.10 14.39 -13.27
C ASN A 43 -7.38 15.74 -13.47
N ILE A 44 -6.22 15.95 -12.84
CA ILE A 44 -5.41 17.15 -13.05
C ILE A 44 -4.95 17.25 -14.51
N PHE A 45 -4.42 16.16 -15.07
CA PHE A 45 -3.97 16.13 -16.46
C PHE A 45 -5.09 16.38 -17.46
N GLU A 46 -6.29 15.83 -17.24
CA GLU A 46 -7.45 16.06 -18.10
C GLU A 46 -7.96 17.50 -18.06
N ASN A 47 -7.78 18.20 -16.94
CA ASN A 47 -8.32 19.54 -16.71
C ASN A 47 -7.25 20.65 -16.77
N VAL A 48 -5.97 20.32 -16.98
CA VAL A 48 -4.91 21.32 -17.05
C VAL A 48 -5.09 22.18 -18.31
N SER A 49 -5.28 23.47 -18.11
CA SER A 49 -5.48 24.43 -19.20
C SER A 49 -4.26 25.31 -19.46
N HIS A 50 -3.36 25.42 -18.47
CA HIS A 50 -2.15 26.22 -18.61
C HIS A 50 -1.04 25.38 -19.25
N PRO A 51 -0.51 25.76 -20.44
CA PRO A 51 0.49 24.97 -21.16
C PRO A 51 1.73 24.64 -20.33
N ASP A 52 2.19 25.58 -19.50
CA ASP A 52 3.38 25.42 -18.65
C ASP A 52 3.20 24.38 -17.53
N LEU A 53 1.96 23.94 -17.27
CA LEU A 53 1.63 22.94 -16.26
C LEU A 53 1.37 21.54 -16.84
N VAL A 54 1.37 21.39 -18.17
CA VAL A 54 1.08 20.10 -18.84
C VAL A 54 2.15 19.07 -18.48
N ASP A 55 3.42 19.43 -18.59
CA ASP A 55 4.54 18.52 -18.25
C ASP A 55 4.51 18.12 -16.78
N TYR A 56 4.17 19.07 -15.90
CA TYR A 56 3.97 18.78 -14.48
C TYR A 56 2.84 17.76 -14.26
N ALA A 57 1.71 17.92 -14.96
CA ALA A 57 0.58 17.01 -14.86
C ALA A 57 0.92 15.60 -15.39
N ILE A 58 1.64 15.51 -16.52
CA ILE A 58 2.15 14.24 -17.07
C ILE A 58 3.04 13.54 -16.04
N TYR A 59 4.05 14.24 -15.53
CA TYR A 59 4.97 13.68 -14.54
C TYR A 59 4.24 13.18 -13.29
N LYS A 60 3.22 13.92 -12.84
CA LYS A 60 2.41 13.53 -11.68
C LYS A 60 1.62 12.25 -11.92
N VAL A 61 1.04 12.08 -13.11
CA VAL A 61 0.33 10.85 -13.50
C VAL A 61 1.29 9.67 -13.50
N GLU A 62 2.43 9.79 -14.17
CA GLU A 62 3.43 8.73 -14.28
C GLU A 62 3.97 8.31 -12.91
N ALA A 63 4.32 9.29 -12.06
CA ALA A 63 4.84 9.03 -10.72
C ALA A 63 3.81 8.29 -9.83
N ALA A 64 2.54 8.73 -9.87
CA ALA A 64 1.47 8.11 -9.09
C ALA A 64 1.16 6.68 -9.59
N GLU A 65 1.16 6.45 -10.91
CA GLU A 65 1.02 5.13 -11.50
C GLU A 65 2.14 4.18 -11.05
N GLN A 66 3.40 4.61 -11.15
CA GLN A 66 4.53 3.78 -10.74
C GLN A 66 4.49 3.43 -9.25
N LYS A 67 4.11 4.38 -8.39
CA LYS A 67 3.91 4.13 -6.95
C LYS A 67 2.84 3.07 -6.71
N TYR A 68 1.69 3.19 -7.37
CA TYR A 68 0.60 2.22 -7.24
C TYR A 68 1.02 0.82 -7.69
N ILE A 69 1.64 0.71 -8.88
CA ILE A 69 2.13 -0.57 -9.42
C ILE A 69 3.18 -1.20 -8.50
N TYR A 70 4.11 -0.40 -7.96
CA TYR A 70 5.11 -0.87 -7.00
C TYR A 70 4.46 -1.48 -5.76
N LEU A 71 3.48 -0.79 -5.15
CA LEU A 71 2.79 -1.28 -3.95
C LEU A 71 2.00 -2.57 -4.22
N LEU A 72 1.36 -2.70 -5.38
CA LEU A 72 0.71 -3.95 -5.80
C LEU A 72 1.71 -5.11 -5.93
N LYS A 73 2.88 -4.87 -6.52
CA LYS A 73 3.94 -5.89 -6.63
C LYS A 73 4.45 -6.31 -5.26
N GLN A 74 4.68 -5.36 -4.36
CA GLN A 74 5.10 -5.64 -2.99
C GLN A 74 4.05 -6.49 -2.25
N PHE A 75 2.77 -6.15 -2.37
CA PHE A 75 1.70 -6.90 -1.70
C PHE A 75 1.62 -8.32 -2.23
N LYS A 76 1.67 -8.49 -3.55
CA LYS A 76 1.68 -9.81 -4.18
C LYS A 76 2.88 -10.65 -3.72
N SER A 77 4.08 -10.08 -3.64
CA SER A 77 5.27 -10.79 -3.15
C SER A 77 5.11 -11.22 -1.70
N ASN A 78 4.61 -10.34 -0.83
CA ASN A 78 4.43 -10.63 0.59
C ASN A 78 3.33 -11.67 0.87
N ASN A 79 2.35 -11.84 -0.02
CA ASN A 79 1.24 -12.81 0.13
C ASN A 79 1.48 -14.15 -0.59
N LEU A 80 2.52 -14.26 -1.43
CA LEU A 80 2.90 -15.49 -2.15
C LEU A 80 4.05 -16.27 -1.49
N THR A 81 4.57 -15.78 -0.36
CA THR A 81 5.59 -16.45 0.47
C THR A 81 4.98 -16.94 1.77
#